data_AF-A0A7V3W1H2-F1
#
_entry.id   AF-A0A7V3W1H2-F1
#
_cell.length_a   1.000
_cell.length_b   1.000
_cell.length_c   1.000
_cell.angle_alpha   90.00
_cell.angle_beta   90.00
_cell.angle_gamma   90.00
#
_symmetry.space_group_name_H-M   'P 1'
#
loop_
_entity.id
_entity.type
_entity.pdbx_description
1 polymer ?
#
loop_
_entity_poly.entity_id
_entity_poly.type
_entity_poly.pdbx_seq_one_letter_code
_entity_poly.pdbx_strand_id
1 'polypeptide(L)' 'GFLTSFFLPQVLTFLGEIPHPETQKKEKNLPMAKYLIDVLGIIQEKTKGNLTPEEKNHLDNLLADLRLLYVKAVNL' A
#
# COMPACT_ATOMS: atom_id res chain seq x y z
N GLY A 1 -8.73 5.59 -8.44
CA GLY A 1 -8.29 6.97 -8.12
C GLY A 1 -6.77 7.05 -8.09
N PHE A 2 -6.20 8.26 -8.07
CA PHE A 2 -4.75 8.51 -8.06
C PHE A 2 -3.99 7.67 -7.02
N LEU A 3 -4.55 7.51 -5.81
CA LEU A 3 -3.94 6.72 -4.74
C LEU A 3 -3.79 5.24 -5.09
N THR A 4 -4.78 4.63 -5.76
CA THR A 4 -4.69 3.24 -6.20
C THR A 4 -3.63 3.08 -7.28
N SER A 5 -3.64 3.96 -8.28
CA SER A 5 -2.73 3.85 -9.42
C SER A 5 -1.27 4.12 -9.04
N PHE A 6 -1.03 4.96 -8.04
CA PHE A 6 0.32 5.30 -7.61
C PHE A 6 0.87 4.34 -6.54
N PHE A 7 0.10 4.06 -5.49
CA PHE A 7 0.63 3.34 -4.33
C PHE A 7 0.45 1.83 -4.38
N LEU A 8 -0.63 1.31 -4.97
CA LEU A 8 -0.89 -0.13 -5.01
C LEU A 8 0.23 -0.91 -5.72
N PRO A 9 0.73 -0.50 -6.91
CA PRO A 9 1.80 -1.23 -7.59
C PRO A 9 3.09 -1.25 -6.77
N GLN A 10 3.44 -0.13 -6.11
CA GLN A 10 4.64 -0.04 -5.29
C GLN A 10 4.59 -1.02 -4.12
N VAL A 11 3.46 -1.07 -3.40
CA VAL A 11 3.31 -2.00 -2.27
C VAL A 11 3.31 -3.45 -2.76
N LEU A 12 2.64 -3.77 -3.86
CA LEU A 12 2.68 -5.11 -4.45
C LEU A 12 4.10 -5.53 -4.89
N THR A 13 4.89 -4.61 -5.43
CA THR A 13 6.30 -4.88 -5.77
C THR A 13 7.10 -5.22 -4.52
N PHE A 14 7.01 -4.42 -3.46
CA PHE A 14 7.75 -4.67 -2.23
C PHE A 14 7.24 -5.90 -1.44
N LEU A 15 6.00 -6.32 -1.66
CA LEU A 15 5.48 -7.59 -1.17
C LEU A 15 5.93 -8.80 -2.01
N GLY A 16 6.59 -8.58 -3.15
CA GLY A 16 7.03 -9.64 -4.06
C GLY A 16 5.90 -10.25 -4.90
N GLU A 17 4.72 -9.65 -4.89
CA GLU A 17 3.55 -10.11 -5.66
C GLU A 17 3.76 -9.87 -7.16
N ILE A 18 4.37 -8.73 -7.50
CA ILE A 18 4.71 -8.34 -8.87
C ILE A 18 6.22 -8.04 -9.01
N PRO A 19 6.82 -8.28 -10.19
CA PRO A 19 8.23 -7.96 -10.40
C PRO A 19 8.50 -6.46 -10.32
N HIS A 20 9.68 -6.09 -9.82
CA HIS A 20 10.11 -4.70 -9.82
C HIS A 20 10.27 -4.20 -11.27
N PRO A 21 9.70 -3.04 -11.64
CA PRO A 21 9.70 -2.59 -13.03
C PRO A 21 11.12 -2.36 -13.59
N GLU A 22 12.05 -1.91 -12.74
CA GLU A 22 13.44 -1.65 -13.16
C GLU A 22 14.33 -2.90 -13.16
N THR A 23 14.24 -3.75 -12.13
CA THR A 23 15.14 -4.91 -11.99
C THR A 23 14.57 -6.18 -12.60
N GLN A 24 13.26 -6.19 -12.91
CA GLN A 24 12.46 -7.35 -13.32
C GLN A 24 12.47 -8.52 -12.33
N LYS A 25 13.04 -8.34 -11.13
CA LYS A 25 13.10 -9.37 -10.10
C LYS A 25 11.91 -9.28 -9.16
N LYS A 26 11.42 -10.43 -8.75
CA LYS A 26 10.51 -10.55 -7.59
C LYS A 26 11.35 -10.66 -6.34
N GLU A 27 11.51 -9.56 -5.62
CA GLU A 27 12.22 -9.52 -4.34
C GLU A 27 11.28 -8.99 -3.25
N LYS A 28 11.08 -9.79 -2.19
CA LYS A 28 10.32 -9.35 -1.02
C LYS A 28 11.17 -8.35 -0.24
N ASN A 29 10.67 -7.13 -0.06
CA ASN A 29 11.21 -6.14 0.87
C ASN A 29 10.12 -5.74 1.86
N LEU A 30 9.87 -6.64 2.83
CA LEU A 30 8.87 -6.45 3.87
C LEU A 30 9.08 -5.15 4.68
N PRO A 31 10.31 -4.74 5.05
CA PRO A 31 10.52 -3.45 5.72
C PRO A 31 10.01 -2.26 4.90
N MET A 32 10.28 -2.25 3.59
CA MET A 32 9.83 -1.17 2.70
C MET A 32 8.31 -1.20 2.47
N ALA A 33 7.72 -2.38 2.32
CA ALA A 33 6.27 -2.53 2.23
C ALA A 33 5.57 -1.98 3.48
N LYS A 34 6.09 -2.31 4.68
CA LYS A 34 5.58 -1.78 5.95
C LYS A 34 5.70 -0.26 6.01
N TYR A 35 6.86 0.29 5.65
CA TYR A 35 7.09 1.73 5.64
C TYR A 35 6.06 2.47 4.78
N LEU A 36 5.78 1.98 3.56
CA LEU A 36 4.79 2.60 2.68
C LEU A 36 3.37 2.52 3.25
N ILE A 37 2.99 1.39 3.87
CA ILE A 37 1.68 1.23 4.53
C ILE A 37 1.56 2.22 5.69
N ASP A 38 2.61 2.39 6.49
CA ASP A 38 2.63 3.35 7.60
C ASP A 38 2.53 4.79 7.09
N VAL A 39 3.27 5.15 6.04
CA VAL A 39 3.20 6.48 5.40
C VAL A 39 1.79 6.76 4.87
N LEU A 40 1.15 5.78 4.21
CA LEU A 40 -0.24 5.90 3.77
C LEU A 40 -1.20 6.14 4.94
N GLY A 41 -0.98 5.47 6.08
CA GLY A 41 -1.75 5.69 7.31
C GLY A 41 -1.55 7.11 7.86
N ILE A 42 -0.33 7.65 7.82
CA ILE A 42 -0.06 9.04 8.21
C ILE A 42 -0.78 10.02 7.28
N ILE A 43 -0.78 9.77 5.97
CA ILE A 43 -1.48 10.61 4.99
C ILE A 43 -2.98 10.60 5.24
N GLN A 44 -3.58 9.42 5.49
CA GLN A 44 -4.99 9.28 5.84
C GLN A 44 -5.35 10.15 7.06
N GLU A 45 -4.57 10.07 8.14
CA GLU A 45 -4.84 10.87 9.35
C GLU A 45 -4.65 12.37 9.09
N LYS A 46 -3.61 12.78 8.35
CA LYS A 46 -3.39 14.19 8.00
C LYS A 46 -4.42 14.78 7.04
N THR A 47 -5.16 13.93 6.32
CA THR A 47 -6.17 14.35 5.33
C THR A 47 -7.61 14.18 5.83
N LYS A 48 -7.80 13.66 7.05
CA LYS A 48 -9.09 13.43 7.71
C LYS A 48 -9.84 14.75 7.92
N GLY A 49 -10.74 15.09 7.00
CA GLY A 49 -11.47 16.36 6.97
C GLY A 49 -11.39 17.08 5.62
N ASN A 50 -10.41 16.72 4.79
CA ASN A 50 -10.27 17.19 3.41
C ASN A 50 -10.72 16.15 2.36
N LEU A 51 -11.16 14.97 2.81
CA LEU A 51 -11.62 13.89 1.95
C LEU A 51 -13.13 13.92 1.82
N THR A 52 -13.62 13.69 0.61
CA THR A 52 -15.02 13.34 0.38
C THR A 52 -15.33 11.96 1.02
N PRO A 53 -16.61 11.64 1.28
CA PRO A 53 -16.99 10.34 1.83
C PRO A 53 -16.51 9.15 0.97
N GLU A 54 -16.53 9.31 -0.36
CA GLU A 54 -16.07 8.30 -1.30
C GLU A 54 -14.55 8.10 -1.23
N GLU A 55 -13.77 9.18 -1.22
CA GLU A 55 -12.31 9.11 -1.09
C GLU A 55 -11.88 8.51 0.25
N LYS A 56 -12.60 8.86 1.33
CA LYS A 56 -12.37 8.27 2.65
C LYS A 56 -12.59 6.76 2.61
N ASN A 57 -13.75 6.31 2.15
CA ASN A 57 -14.07 4.88 2.07
C ASN A 57 -13.05 4.14 1.18
N HIS A 58 -12.65 4.74 0.07
CA HIS A 58 -11.67 4.17 -0.84
C HIS A 58 -10.29 4.02 -0.18
N LEU A 59 -9.83 5.05 0.55
CA LEU A 59 -8.55 5.01 1.27
C LEU A 59 -8.57 4.03 2.44
N ASP A 60 -9.69 3.96 3.17
CA ASP A 60 -9.90 3.02 4.27
C ASP A 60 -9.80 1.57 3.78
N ASN A 61 -10.49 1.25 2.67
CA ASN A 61 -10.45 -0.08 2.04
C ASN A 61 -9.05 -0.43 1.52
N LEU A 62 -8.39 0.51 0.83
CA LEU A 62 -7.03 0.30 0.33
C LEU A 62 -6.04 -0.01 1.46
N LEU A 63 -6.09 0.74 2.57
CA LEU A 63 -5.22 0.49 3.72
C LEU A 63 -5.51 -0.86 4.39
N ALA A 64 -6.78 -1.26 4.48
CA ALA A 64 -7.17 -2.55 5.01
C ALA A 64 -6.59 -3.70 4.17
N ASP A 65 -6.75 -3.63 2.84
CA ASP A 65 -6.24 -4.64 1.90
C ASP A 65 -4.71 -4.75 1.97
N LEU A 66 -4.00 -3.62 1.94
CA LEU A 66 -2.55 -3.60 1.99
C LEU A 66 -2.00 -4.18 3.31
N ARG A 67 -2.65 -3.87 4.45
CA ARG A 67 -2.28 -4.46 5.75
C ARG A 67 -2.51 -5.97 5.77
N LEU A 68 -3.62 -6.44 5.20
CA LEU A 68 -3.91 -7.87 5.09
C LEU A 68 -2.85 -8.58 4.23
N LEU A 69 -2.50 -8.02 3.08
CA LEU A 69 -1.47 -8.56 2.19
C LEU A 69 -0.10 -8.59 2.88
N TYR A 70 0.25 -7.55 3.63
CA TYR A 70 1.48 -7.52 4.42
C TYR A 70 1.53 -8.64 5.47
N VAL A 71 0.45 -8.82 6.24
CA VAL A 71 0.36 -9.90 7.24
C VAL A 71 0.49 -11.28 6.59
N LYS A 72 -0.14 -11.48 5.42
CA LYS A 72 0.03 -12.72 4.65
C LYS A 72 1.49 -12.92 4.24
N ALA A 73 2.14 -11.89 3.72
CA ALA A 73 3.52 -11.97 3.23
C ALA A 73 4.56 -12.20 4.33
N VAL A 74 4.30 -11.74 5.56
CA VAL A 74 5.14 -11.97 6.75
C VAL A 74 4.99 -13.38 7.30
N ASN A 75 3.81 -13.99 7.17
CA ASN A 75 3.51 -15.34 7.67
C ASN A 75 3.79 -16.45 6.62
N LEU A 76 4.39 -16.10 5.48
CA LEU A 76 4.75 -16.99 4.35
C LEU A 76 6.27 -17.03 4.15
#